data_AF-A0AA42ASA9-F1
#
_entry.id   AF-A0AA42ASA9-F1
#
_cell.length_a   1.000
_cell.length_b   1.000
_cell.length_c   1.000
_cell.angle_alpha   90.00
_cell.angle_beta   90.00
_cell.angle_gamma   90.00
#
_symmetry.space_group_name_H-M   'P 1'
#
loop_
_entity.id
_entity.type
_entity.pdbx_description
1 polymer ?
#
loop_
_entity_poly.entity_id
_entity_poly.type
_entity_poly.pdbx_seq_one_letter_code
_entity_poly.pdbx_strand_id
1 'polypeptide(L)'
;QSLIEFNNGISFQTEICTTAPSYPQKAVCVVTGFPAKYRDPKTGLPYATKEAFKIIRERFLKENIRENEKKGTDILLDSISGQGFSGKRKRSEVLNRGETAYLRHWARFRNIPALENQAQEAPKIQIRNFQQLHIWP
;
A
#
# COMPACT_ATOMS: atom_id res chain seq x y z
N GLN A 1 42.63 -26.61 -0.08
CA GLN A 1 42.55 -26.17 1.33
C GLN A 1 43.24 -24.81 1.38
N SER A 2 42.52 -23.73 1.67
CA SER A 2 43.10 -22.38 1.72
C SER A 2 43.46 -22.05 3.17
N LEU A 3 44.75 -21.92 3.45
CA LEU A 3 45.31 -21.55 4.75
C LEU A 3 45.63 -20.05 4.75
N ILE A 4 45.23 -19.33 5.79
CA ILE A 4 45.58 -17.92 5.98
C ILE A 4 46.75 -17.88 6.95
N GLU A 5 47.91 -17.43 6.48
CA GLU A 5 49.14 -17.28 7.28
C GLU A 5 49.42 -15.80 7.54
N PHE A 6 49.52 -15.42 8.81
CA PHE A 6 49.86 -14.05 9.21
C PHE A 6 51.38 -13.92 9.31
N ASN A 7 52.03 -13.45 8.25
CA ASN A 7 53.45 -13.17 8.28
C ASN A 7 53.72 -11.75 8.83
N ASN A 8 54.67 -11.68 9.77
CA ASN A 8 55.37 -10.46 10.22
C ASN A 8 54.67 -9.56 11.26
N GLY A 9 53.96 -10.13 12.25
CA GLY A 9 53.72 -9.48 13.54
C GLY A 9 53.03 -8.10 13.52
N ILE A 10 52.44 -7.70 12.41
CA ILE A 10 51.70 -6.44 12.29
C ILE A 10 50.42 -6.67 13.07
N SER A 11 50.32 -6.09 14.27
CA SER A 11 49.08 -6.10 15.03
C SER A 11 48.00 -5.47 14.16
N PHE A 12 47.00 -6.25 13.74
CA PHE A 12 45.86 -5.69 13.04
C PHE A 12 45.14 -4.76 14.02
N GLN A 13 45.25 -3.45 13.83
CA GLN A 13 44.48 -2.43 14.56
C GLN A 13 43.03 -2.37 14.09
N THR A 14 42.52 -3.44 13.49
CA THR A 14 41.14 -3.53 13.06
C THR A 14 40.37 -4.21 14.18
N GLU A 15 39.89 -3.40 15.11
CA GLU A 15 38.84 -3.82 16.02
C GLU A 15 37.63 -4.22 15.17
N ILE A 16 37.28 -5.51 15.22
CA ILE A 16 36.06 -5.98 14.56
C ILE A 16 34.90 -5.37 15.34
N CYS A 17 34.26 -4.37 14.75
CA CYS A 17 33.14 -3.65 15.34
C CYS A 17 31.97 -4.64 15.55
N THR A 18 31.94 -5.25 16.72
CA THR A 18 30.96 -6.28 17.12
C THR A 18 29.69 -5.64 17.66
N THR A 19 29.68 -4.30 17.81
CA THR A 19 28.50 -3.56 18.23
C THR A 19 27.50 -3.49 17.09
N ALA A 20 26.43 -4.27 17.18
CA ALA A 20 25.30 -4.16 16.29
C ALA A 20 24.68 -2.74 16.40
N PRO A 21 24.16 -2.18 15.29
CA PRO A 21 23.40 -0.94 15.36
C PRO A 21 22.17 -1.13 16.25
N SER A 22 21.76 -0.05 16.92
CA SER A 22 20.56 -0.08 17.76
C SER A 22 19.32 -0.38 16.92
N TYR A 23 18.37 -1.11 17.51
CA TYR A 23 17.12 -1.44 16.84
C TYR A 23 16.33 -0.16 16.52
N PRO A 24 15.73 -0.04 15.31
CA PRO A 24 14.98 1.15 14.93
C PRO A 24 13.81 1.41 15.89
N GLN A 25 13.55 2.68 16.17
CA GLN A 25 12.45 3.07 17.05
C GLN A 25 11.09 2.70 16.46
N LYS A 26 10.15 2.30 17.32
CA LYS A 26 8.78 1.96 16.90
C LYS A 26 8.06 3.22 16.43
N ALA A 27 7.33 3.11 15.32
CA ALA A 27 6.49 4.20 14.81
C ALA A 27 5.38 4.55 15.81
N VAL A 28 4.96 5.81 15.83
CA VAL A 28 3.93 6.33 16.74
C VAL A 28 2.60 6.49 16.01
N CYS A 29 1.50 6.20 16.69
CA CYS A 29 0.15 6.36 16.15
C CYS A 29 -0.17 7.83 15.87
N VAL A 30 -0.67 8.11 14.67
CA VAL A 30 -1.01 9.47 14.22
C VAL A 30 -2.15 10.10 15.03
N VAL A 31 -3.07 9.28 15.57
CA VAL A 31 -4.24 9.76 16.30
C VAL A 31 -3.94 9.91 17.79
N THR A 32 -3.34 8.88 18.40
CA THR A 32 -3.22 8.78 19.87
C THR A 32 -1.83 9.12 20.41
N GLY A 33 -0.78 9.15 19.58
CA GLY A 33 0.59 9.38 20.06
C GLY A 33 1.24 8.20 20.79
N PHE A 34 0.56 7.05 20.90
CA PHE A 34 1.13 5.82 21.48
C PHE A 34 1.94 5.03 20.45
N PRO A 35 2.88 4.16 20.86
CA PRO A 35 3.59 3.28 19.94
C PRO A 35 2.59 2.45 19.13
N ALA A 36 2.70 2.52 17.81
CA ALA A 36 1.79 1.86 16.89
C ALA A 36 2.05 0.36 16.84
N LYS A 37 0.96 -0.41 16.77
CA LYS A 37 1.00 -1.87 16.65
C LYS A 37 0.88 -2.31 15.19
N TYR A 38 0.17 -1.54 14.37
CA TYR A 38 -0.14 -1.88 12.99
C TYR A 38 0.00 -0.67 12.06
N ARG A 39 0.04 -0.95 10.76
CA ARG A 39 -0.08 0.05 9.68
C ARG A 39 -1.26 -0.29 8.80
N ASP A 40 -2.00 0.73 8.38
CA ASP A 40 -3.14 0.54 7.49
C ASP A 40 -2.67 0.32 6.03
N PRO A 41 -3.04 -0.77 5.34
CA PRO A 41 -2.52 -1.07 4.00
C PRO A 41 -2.93 -0.08 2.89
N LYS A 42 -4.02 0.67 3.06
CA LYS A 42 -4.41 1.66 2.04
C LYS A 42 -3.83 3.06 2.31
N THR A 43 -3.75 3.48 3.58
CA THR A 43 -3.21 4.82 3.92
C THR A 43 -1.73 4.81 4.27
N GLY A 44 -1.17 3.67 4.66
CA GLY A 44 0.21 3.55 5.17
C GLY A 44 0.41 4.09 6.58
N LEU A 45 -0.64 4.65 7.21
CA LEU A 45 -0.53 5.36 8.48
C LEU A 45 -0.44 4.38 9.67
N PRO A 46 0.48 4.61 10.62
CA PRO A 46 0.62 3.81 11.83
C PRO A 46 -0.52 4.06 12.83
N TYR A 47 -1.08 2.99 13.42
CA TYR A 47 -2.11 3.08 14.44
C TYR A 47 -1.96 2.06 15.58
N ALA A 48 -2.49 2.41 16.75
CA ALA A 48 -2.45 1.57 17.95
C ALA A 48 -3.80 0.88 18.24
N THR A 49 -4.90 1.63 18.20
CA THR A 49 -6.24 1.16 18.60
C THR A 49 -7.21 1.05 17.42
N LYS A 50 -8.32 0.31 17.62
CA LYS A 50 -9.40 0.19 16.62
C LYS A 50 -10.10 1.53 16.34
N GLU A 51 -10.20 2.38 17.35
CA GLU A 51 -10.79 3.72 17.21
C GLU A 51 -9.93 4.63 16.32
N ALA A 52 -8.61 4.60 16.53
CA ALA A 52 -7.67 5.31 15.67
C ALA A 52 -7.79 4.86 14.20
N PHE A 53 -7.96 3.56 13.96
CA PHE A 53 -8.19 3.03 12.61
C PHE A 53 -9.46 3.60 11.97
N LYS A 54 -10.59 3.67 12.70
CA LYS A 54 -11.84 4.26 12.19
C LYS A 54 -11.63 5.71 11.77
N ILE A 55 -10.99 6.52 12.62
CA ILE A 55 -10.72 7.94 12.36
C ILE A 55 -9.84 8.10 11.11
N ILE A 56 -8.78 7.29 10.98
CA ILE A 56 -7.90 7.32 9.81
C ILE A 56 -8.68 7.03 8.53
N ARG A 57 -9.54 6.00 8.55
CA ARG A 57 -10.35 5.61 7.39
C ARG A 57 -11.38 6.66 7.00
N GLU A 58 -12.05 7.25 7.99
CA GLU A 58 -13.02 8.30 7.76
C GLU A 58 -12.37 9.54 7.13
N ARG A 59 -11.21 9.97 7.66
CA ARG A 59 -10.44 11.10 7.10
C ARG A 59 -10.01 10.82 5.67
N PHE A 60 -9.48 9.62 5.41
CA PHE A 60 -9.07 9.23 4.07
C PHE A 60 -10.21 9.29 3.06
N LEU A 61 -11.42 8.82 3.41
CA LEU A 61 -12.58 8.91 2.53
C LEU A 61 -12.96 10.37 2.25
N LYS A 62 -12.97 11.21 3.28
CA LYS A 62 -13.29 12.64 3.17
C LYS A 62 -12.29 13.39 2.28
N GLU A 63 -11.01 13.07 2.39
CA GLU A 63 -9.95 13.64 1.56
C GLU A 63 -10.10 13.22 0.10
N ASN A 64 -10.37 11.95 -0.18
CA ASN A 64 -10.62 11.48 -1.55
C ASN A 64 -11.81 12.18 -2.22
N ILE A 65 -12.90 12.41 -1.48
CA ILE A 65 -14.06 13.17 -2.00
C ILE A 65 -13.64 14.61 -2.36
N ARG A 66 -12.93 15.28 -1.45
CA ARG A 66 -12.44 16.65 -1.67
C ARG A 66 -11.45 16.75 -2.83
N GLU A 67 -10.60 15.75 -3.00
CA GLU A 67 -9.69 15.69 -4.14
C GLU A 67 -10.43 15.59 -5.46
N ASN A 68 -11.52 14.80 -5.53
CA ASN A 68 -12.32 14.68 -6.74
C ASN A 68 -12.99 16.01 -7.11
N GLU A 69 -13.48 16.76 -6.12
CA GLU A 69 -14.06 18.10 -6.35
C GLU A 69 -13.01 19.09 -6.88
N LYS A 70 -11.82 19.11 -6.26
CA LYS A 70 -10.72 19.99 -6.70
C LYS A 70 -10.20 19.65 -8.09
N LYS A 71 -10.07 18.36 -8.42
CA LYS A 71 -9.66 17.91 -9.76
C LYS A 71 -10.70 18.30 -10.82
N GLY A 72 -11.99 18.29 -10.48
CA GLY A 72 -13.06 18.75 -11.37
C GLY A 72 -12.92 20.23 -11.76
N THR A 73 -12.57 21.09 -10.81
CA THR A 73 -12.35 22.53 -11.07
C THR A 73 -11.04 22.80 -11.81
N ASP A 74 -10.00 22.01 -11.55
CA ASP A 74 -8.69 22.13 -12.19
C ASP A 74 -8.75 21.74 -13.68
N ILE A 75 -9.51 20.70 -14.03
CA ILE A 75 -9.76 20.31 -15.43
C ILE A 75 -10.46 21.42 -16.22
N LEU A 76 -11.42 22.14 -15.60
CA LEU A 76 -12.08 23.28 -16.24
C LEU A 76 -11.11 24.44 -16.44
N LEU A 77 -10.24 24.71 -15.46
CA LEU A 77 -9.25 25.77 -15.54
C LEU A 77 -8.21 25.50 -16.64
N ASP A 78 -7.72 24.26 -16.73
CA ASP A 78 -6.78 23.82 -17.76
C ASP A 78 -7.40 23.92 -19.16
N SER A 79 -8.70 23.62 -19.28
CA SER A 79 -9.48 23.77 -20.52
C SER A 79 -9.66 25.23 -20.95
N ILE A 80 -9.78 26.17 -20.00
CA ILE A 80 -9.94 27.60 -20.28
C ILE A 80 -8.57 28.25 -20.56
N SER A 81 -7.48 27.72 -19.99
CA SER A 81 -6.12 28.23 -20.15
C SER A 81 -5.47 27.96 -21.52
N GLY A 82 -6.26 27.61 -22.53
CA GLY A 82 -5.85 27.24 -23.88
C GLY A 82 -4.90 28.23 -24.54
N GLN A 83 -3.60 28.07 -24.28
CA GLN A 83 -2.53 28.74 -24.99
C GLN A 83 -2.27 27.97 -26.29
N GLY A 84 -2.73 28.60 -27.37
CA GLY A 84 -2.55 28.35 -28.80
C GLY A 84 -1.73 27.17 -29.33
N PHE A 85 -2.26 26.66 -30.44
CA PHE A 85 -1.78 25.68 -31.42
C PHE A 85 -0.44 26.03 -32.12
N SER A 86 0.60 26.46 -31.39
CA SER A 86 1.89 26.89 -32.02
C SER A 86 3.06 25.92 -31.83
N GLY A 87 2.88 24.83 -31.08
CA GLY A 87 3.88 23.77 -30.99
C GLY A 87 3.72 22.75 -32.11
N LYS A 88 4.60 22.76 -33.13
CA LYS A 88 4.76 21.61 -34.06
C LYS A 88 5.17 20.36 -33.27
N ARG A 89 4.20 19.58 -32.81
CA ARG A 89 4.46 18.28 -32.16
C ARG A 89 4.83 17.27 -33.24
N LYS A 90 6.13 16.98 -33.38
CA LYS A 90 6.55 15.78 -34.11
C LYS A 90 6.09 14.56 -33.31
N ARG A 91 5.48 13.58 -34.00
CA ARG A 91 5.21 12.25 -33.44
C ARG A 91 6.53 11.71 -32.92
N SER A 92 6.59 11.32 -31.65
CA SER A 92 7.81 10.70 -31.10
C SER A 92 8.13 9.44 -31.91
N GLU A 93 9.36 9.34 -32.40
CA GLU A 93 9.87 8.09 -32.96
C GLU A 93 10.01 7.07 -31.84
N VAL A 94 9.40 5.91 -32.04
CA VAL A 94 9.53 4.78 -31.13
C VAL A 94 10.93 4.20 -31.29
N LEU A 95 11.85 4.60 -30.42
CA LEU A 95 13.12 3.91 -30.26
C LEU A 95 12.87 2.60 -29.51
N ASN A 96 12.95 1.47 -30.22
CA ASN A 96 12.97 0.14 -29.63
C ASN A 96 14.27 -0.03 -28.81
N ARG A 97 14.21 0.17 -27.49
CA ARG A 97 15.22 -0.33 -26.55
C ARG A 97 14.55 -0.92 -25.31
N GLY A 98 14.47 -2.25 -25.30
CA GLY A 98 14.83 -3.16 -24.19
C GLY A 98 14.35 -2.97 -22.75
N GLU A 99 13.62 -1.92 -22.35
CA GLU A 99 13.38 -1.61 -20.93
C GLU A 99 11.90 -1.44 -20.55
N THR A 100 10.99 -2.08 -21.29
CA THR A 100 9.56 -2.11 -20.92
C THR A 100 9.08 -3.53 -20.63
N ALA A 101 9.86 -4.32 -19.89
CA ALA A 101 9.43 -5.65 -19.47
C ALA A 101 8.58 -5.60 -18.18
N TYR A 102 8.90 -4.73 -17.23
CA TYR A 102 8.22 -4.72 -15.93
C TYR A 102 6.85 -4.01 -15.97
N LEU A 103 6.69 -2.96 -16.79
CA LEU A 103 5.43 -2.20 -16.90
C LEU A 103 4.42 -2.79 -17.90
N ARG A 104 4.82 -3.76 -18.75
CA ARG A 104 3.88 -4.47 -19.63
C ARG A 104 3.19 -5.66 -18.94
N HIS A 105 3.68 -6.08 -17.78
CA HIS A 105 3.10 -7.22 -17.05
C HIS A 105 1.66 -6.94 -16.58
N TRP A 106 1.33 -5.69 -16.27
CA TRP A 106 -0.01 -5.29 -15.83
C TRP A 106 -0.97 -4.86 -16.95
N ALA A 107 -0.49 -4.72 -18.20
CA ALA A 107 -1.35 -4.36 -19.33
C ALA A 107 -2.16 -5.54 -19.90
N ARG A 108 -1.91 -6.78 -19.44
CA ARG A 108 -2.63 -7.99 -19.90
C ARG A 108 -3.93 -8.28 -19.16
N PHE A 109 -4.14 -7.69 -17.98
CA PHE A 109 -5.38 -7.85 -17.24
C PHE A 109 -6.21 -6.58 -17.35
N ARG A 110 -6.87 -6.40 -18.50
CA ARG A 110 -8.11 -5.63 -18.49
C ARG A 110 -9.10 -6.46 -17.68
N ASN A 111 -9.33 -6.08 -16.42
CA ASN A 111 -10.50 -6.57 -15.71
C ASN A 111 -11.73 -6.09 -16.49
N ILE A 112 -12.42 -7.02 -17.13
CA ILE A 112 -13.76 -6.79 -17.66
C ILE A 112 -14.66 -6.63 -16.43
N PRO A 113 -15.38 -5.50 -16.25
CA PRO A 113 -16.33 -5.40 -15.16
C PRO A 113 -17.42 -6.45 -15.36
N ALA A 114 -17.62 -7.33 -14.36
CA ALA A 114 -18.70 -8.30 -14.39
C ALA A 114 -20.03 -7.55 -14.26
N LEU A 115 -20.88 -7.71 -15.28
CA LEU A 115 -22.28 -7.31 -15.29
C LEU A 115 -23.05 -8.10 -14.21
N GLU A 116 -23.96 -7.41 -13.53
CA GLU A 116 -24.68 -7.79 -12.32
C GLU A 116 -25.33 -9.18 -12.32
N ASN A 117 -25.41 -9.79 -11.13
CA ASN A 117 -26.48 -10.71 -10.78
C ASN A 117 -27.18 -10.17 -9.51
N GLN A 118 -28.44 -9.79 -9.66
CA GLN A 118 -29.37 -9.52 -8.56
C GLN A 118 -29.51 -10.79 -7.72
N ALA A 119 -28.84 -10.86 -6.58
CA ALA A 119 -28.96 -11.97 -5.65
C ALA A 119 -30.23 -11.77 -4.82
N GLN A 120 -31.29 -12.47 -5.22
CA GLN A 120 -32.52 -12.64 -4.48
C GLN A 120 -32.22 -13.17 -3.06
N GLU A 121 -32.91 -12.62 -2.07
CA GLU A 121 -32.80 -12.98 -0.65
C GLU A 121 -32.96 -14.50 -0.44
N ALA A 122 -31.95 -15.13 0.16
CA ALA A 122 -32.08 -16.48 0.69
C ALA A 122 -32.83 -16.44 2.04
N PRO A 123 -33.77 -17.37 2.29
CA PRO A 123 -34.55 -17.37 3.53
C PRO A 123 -33.68 -17.64 4.77
N LYS A 124 -33.94 -16.88 5.83
CA LYS A 124 -33.33 -17.03 7.17
C LYS A 124 -33.48 -18.47 7.67
N ILE A 125 -32.34 -19.12 7.93
CA ILE A 125 -32.30 -20.37 8.68
C ILE A 125 -32.60 -20.05 10.15
N GLN A 126 -33.75 -20.50 10.63
CA GLN A 126 -34.13 -20.43 12.04
C GLN A 126 -33.25 -21.42 12.82
N ILE A 127 -32.39 -20.92 13.71
CA ILE A 127 -31.61 -21.77 14.63
C ILE A 127 -32.60 -22.39 15.62
N ARG A 128 -32.89 -23.69 15.49
CA ARG A 128 -33.64 -24.43 16.50
C ARG A 128 -32.73 -24.66 17.71
N ASN A 129 -33.21 -24.24 18.88
CA ASN A 129 -32.60 -24.50 20.19
C ASN A 129 -32.25 -25.99 20.34
N PHE A 130 -30.98 -26.29 20.59
CA PHE A 130 -30.51 -27.63 20.93
C PHE A 130 -30.43 -27.78 22.45
N GLN A 131 -31.56 -27.57 23.14
CA GLN A 131 -31.79 -28.21 24.44
C GLN A 131 -32.45 -29.54 24.16
N GLN A 132 -31.63 -30.58 24.06
CA GLN A 132 -31.85 -31.95 24.52
C GLN A 132 -30.83 -32.81 23.76
N LEU A 133 -29.88 -33.39 24.46
CA LEU A 133 -29.50 -34.80 24.38
C LEU A 133 -28.32 -34.95 25.33
N HIS A 134 -28.68 -35.08 26.61
CA HIS A 134 -27.90 -35.88 27.53
C HIS A 134 -27.73 -37.29 26.94
N ILE A 135 -26.70 -37.96 27.46
CA ILE A 135 -26.29 -39.34 27.20
C ILE A 135 -25.25 -39.35 26.07
N TRP A 136 -24.04 -39.80 26.41
CA TRP A 136 -23.45 -41.09 26.05
C TRP A 136 -22.18 -41.25 26.94
N PRO A 137 -21.71 -42.48 27.17
CA PRO A 137 -21.34 -43.04 28.47
C PRO A 137 -20.08 -42.49 29.14
#